data_AF-A0A392TTD1-F1
#
_entry.id   AF-A0A392TTD1-F1
#
_cell.length_a   1.000
_cell.length_b   1.000
_cell.length_c   1.000
_cell.angle_alpha   90.00
_cell.angle_beta   90.00
_cell.angle_gamma   90.00
#
_symmetry.space_group_name_H-M   'P 1'
#
loop_
_entity.id
_entity.type
_entity.pdbx_description
1 polymer ?
#
loop_
_entity_poly.entity_id
_entity_poly.type
_entity_poly.pdbx_seq_one_letter_code
_entity_poly.pdbx_strand_id
1 'polypeptide(L)' 'MTLEEAYLEFMEELEEYYEEETAQAIEHPERKLPPKRKDPGTFTVPFCFGNVQGRAL' A
#
# COMPACT_ATOMS: atom_id res chain seq x y z
N MET A 1 -34.45 -25.06 6.14
CA MET A 1 -33.01 -24.85 6.31
C MET A 1 -32.33 -26.15 6.63
N THR A 2 -31.90 -26.81 5.55
CA THR A 2 -30.93 -27.90 5.58
C THR A 2 -29.51 -27.31 5.59
N LEU A 3 -28.50 -28.15 5.89
CA LEU A 3 -27.10 -27.75 5.80
C LEU A 3 -26.70 -27.33 4.38
N GLU A 4 -27.26 -28.00 3.38
CA GLU A 4 -27.01 -27.71 1.96
C GLU A 4 -27.58 -26.35 1.57
N GLU A 5 -28.81 -26.05 2.00
CA GLU A 5 -29.44 -24.73 1.81
C GLU A 5 -28.59 -23.62 2.45
N ALA A 6 -28.12 -23.81 3.69
CA ALA A 6 -27.31 -22.83 4.39
C ALA A 6 -25.91 -22.64 3.77
N TYR A 7 -25.32 -23.69 3.19
CA TYR A 7 -24.05 -23.59 2.47
C TYR A 7 -24.19 -22.82 1.16
N LEU A 8 -25.27 -23.07 0.40
CA LEU A 8 -25.52 -22.36 -0.86
C LEU A 8 -25.77 -20.87 -0.64
N GLU A 9 -26.59 -20.52 0.34
CA GLU A 9 -26.85 -19.13 0.74
C GLU A 9 -25.55 -18.41 1.12
N PHE A 10 -24.67 -19.06 1.89
CA PHE A 10 -23.36 -18.51 2.24
C PHE A 10 -22.44 -18.33 1.03
N MET A 11 -22.44 -19.28 0.09
CA MET A 11 -21.61 -19.18 -1.12
C MET A 11 -22.08 -18.06 -2.04
N GLU A 12 -23.40 -17.83 -2.13
CA GLU A 12 -24.00 -16.73 -2.89
C GLU A 12 -23.63 -15.37 -2.27
N GLU A 13 -23.76 -15.22 -0.95
CA GLU A 13 -23.35 -14.00 -0.23
C GLU A 13 -21.86 -13.69 -0.42
N LEU A 14 -20.99 -14.71 -0.40
CA LEU A 14 -19.56 -14.53 -0.66
C LEU A 14 -19.27 -14.07 -2.10
N GLU A 15 -19.98 -14.61 -3.08
CA GLU A 15 -19.82 -14.22 -4.49
C GLU A 15 -20.24 -12.76 -4.70
N GLU A 16 -21.40 -12.36 -4.18
CA GLU A 16 -21.87 -10.97 -4.21
C GLU A 16 -20.86 -10.00 -3.56
N TYR A 17 -20.28 -10.38 -2.41
CA TYR A 17 -19.27 -9.56 -1.73
C TYR A 17 -18.04 -9.31 -2.61
N TYR A 18 -17.51 -10.35 -3.28
CA TYR A 18 -16.32 -10.19 -4.13
C TYR A 18 -16.63 -9.43 -5.42
N GLU A 19 -17.82 -9.59 -6.00
CA GLU A 19 -18.25 -8.77 -7.13
C GLU A 19 -18.36 -7.29 -6.74
N GLU A 20 -18.94 -6.98 -5.58
CA GLU A 20 -19.02 -5.61 -5.08
C GLU A 20 -17.63 -5.04 -4.74
N GLU A 21 -16.78 -5.80 -4.07
CA GLU A 21 -15.41 -5.37 -3.72
C GLU A 21 -14.58 -5.08 -4.97
N THR A 22 -14.66 -5.94 -5.99
CA THR A 22 -13.94 -5.73 -7.26
C THR A 22 -14.48 -4.52 -8.02
N ALA A 23 -15.80 -4.30 -8.04
CA ALA A 23 -16.40 -3.10 -8.62
C ALA A 23 -15.93 -1.82 -7.90
N GLN A 24 -15.91 -1.82 -6.56
CA GLN A 24 -15.42 -0.70 -5.76
C GLN A 24 -13.92 -0.44 -5.96
N ALA A 25 -13.10 -1.47 -6.11
CA ALA A 25 -11.67 -1.35 -6.42
C ALA A 25 -11.40 -0.72 -7.81
N ILE A 26 -12.32 -0.91 -8.77
CA ILE A 26 -12.27 -0.26 -10.08
C ILE A 26 -12.65 1.22 -9.98
N GLU A 27 -13.68 1.56 -9.21
CA GLU A 27 -14.13 2.95 -9.02
C GLU A 27 -13.18 3.78 -8.15
N HIS A 28 -12.47 3.13 -7.23
CA HIS A 28 -11.40 3.70 -6.44
C HIS A 28 -10.06 3.13 -6.90
N PRO A 29 -9.53 3.57 -8.06
CA PRO A 29 -8.22 3.12 -8.51
C PRO A 29 -7.25 3.36 -7.36
N GLU A 30 -6.60 2.27 -6.90
CA GLU A 30 -5.62 2.26 -5.82
C GLU A 30 -4.93 3.60 -5.79
N ARG A 31 -5.19 4.41 -4.74
CA ARG A 31 -4.76 5.82 -4.68
C ARG A 31 -3.31 5.87 -5.15
N LYS A 32 -3.11 6.28 -6.41
CA LYS A 32 -1.80 6.13 -7.05
C LYS A 32 -0.85 6.93 -6.19
N LEU A 33 0.02 6.21 -5.48
CA LEU A 33 1.01 6.87 -4.65
C LEU A 33 1.72 7.88 -5.55
N PRO A 34 1.98 9.10 -5.05
CA PRO A 34 2.72 10.06 -5.83
C PRO A 34 3.99 9.37 -6.35
N PRO A 35 4.35 9.59 -7.62
CA PRO A 35 5.47 8.90 -8.23
C PRO A 35 6.69 9.07 -7.32
N LYS A 36 7.42 7.96 -7.09
CA LYS A 36 8.62 7.96 -6.25
C LYS A 36 9.48 9.14 -6.68
N ARG A 37 9.61 10.14 -5.80
CA ARG A 37 10.55 11.25 -6.03
C ARG A 37 11.93 10.63 -6.13
N LYS A 38 12.72 11.08 -7.12
CA LYS A 38 14.16 10.78 -7.12
C LYS A 38 14.70 11.25 -5.78
N ASP A 39 15.38 10.34 -5.10
CA ASP A 39 16.17 10.70 -3.94
C ASP A 39 17.12 11.83 -4.38
N PRO A 40 17.16 12.98 -3.68
CA PRO A 40 18.09 14.07 -4.01
C PRO A 40 19.57 13.63 -4.02
N GLY A 41 19.85 12.40 -3.61
CA GLY A 41 21.17 11.80 -3.58
C GLY A 41 21.70 11.79 -2.15
N THR A 42 22.95 11.40 -1.99
CA THR A 42 23.59 11.41 -0.68
C THR A 42 23.75 12.84 -0.19
N PHE A 43 23.07 13.17 0.91
CA PHE A 43 23.28 14.47 1.58
C PHE A 43 24.53 14.37 2.43
N THR A 44 25.42 15.35 2.30
CA THR A 44 26.62 15.40 3.14
C THR A 44 26.37 16.23 4.38
N VAL A 45 26.72 15.69 5.54
CA VAL A 45 26.63 16.40 6.82
C VAL A 45 27.99 16.98 7.16
N PRO A 46 28.09 18.29 7.44
CA PRO A 46 29.34 18.86 7.95
C PRO A 46 29.61 18.31 9.35
N PHE A 47 30.86 17.94 9.63
CA PHE A 47 31.27 17.46 10.95
C PHE A 47 32.53 18.16 11.43
N CYS A 48 32.69 18.17 12.76
CA CYS A 48 33.87 18.66 13.45
C CYS A 48 34.29 17.62 14.50
N PHE A 49 35.49 17.07 14.37
CA PHE A 49 36.11 16.21 15.39
C PHE A 49 37.44 16.84 15.84
N GLY A 50 37.41 17.51 16.99
CA GLY A 50 38.52 18.34 17.45
C GLY A 50 38.82 19.45 16.44
N ASN A 51 40.05 19.48 15.91
CA ASN A 51 40.49 20.46 14.91
C ASN A 51 40.26 19.99 13.46
N VAL A 52 39.68 18.81 13.24
CA VAL A 52 39.40 18.27 11.91
C VAL A 52 37.98 18.62 11.52
N GLN A 53 37.81 19.28 10.36
CA GLN A 53 36.52 19.61 9.77
C GLN A 53 36.37 18.91 8.42
N GLY A 54 35.16 18.45 8.12
CA GLY A 54 34.89 17.74 6.88
C GLY A 54 33.41 17.59 6.57
N ARG A 55 33.12 16.79 5.55
CA ARG A 55 31.77 16.40 5.15
C ARG A 55 31.69 14.88 5.11
N ALA A 56 30.71 14.30 5.79
CA ALA A 56 30.44 12.86 5.83
C ALA A 56 29.19 12.52 5.01
N LEU A 57 29.16 11.31 4.45
CA LEU A 57 28.00 10.74 3.74
C LEU A 57 27.06 10.04 4.72
#